data_AF-A0A957VBR9-F1
#
_entry.id   AF-A0A957VBR9-F1
#
_cell.length_a   1.000
_cell.length_b   1.000
_cell.length_c   1.000
_cell.angle_alpha   90.00
_cell.angle_beta   90.00
_cell.angle_gamma   90.00
#
_symmetry.space_group_name_H-M   'P 1'
#
loop_
_entity.id
_entity.type
_entity.pdbx_description
1 polymer ?
#
loop_
_entity_poly.entity_id
_entity_poly.type
_entity_poly.pdbx_seq_one_letter_code
_entity_poly.pdbx_strand_id
1 'polypeptide(L)'
;ASFASAAASVEIEQQQSAGPTRIIIPKIKVDAPIVSGVTWEDLKKGVGHLPGSAHPGQRGNLYLAAHNDIYGEIFRYLGELEVGDEYFVYGGEQKFRYVVKEKRIIEPTEVEVMLPTTEPVATLQTCYPYLVNTHRLVVIGELAD
;
A
#
# COMPACT_ATOMS: atom_id res chain seq x y z
N ALA A 1 -21.10 -44.34 -4.39
CA ALA A 1 -20.09 -43.74 -3.47
C ALA A 1 -18.73 -44.01 -4.11
N SER A 2 -17.86 -43.07 -4.46
CA SER A 2 -17.61 -41.74 -3.94
C SER A 2 -17.08 -40.88 -5.10
N PHE A 3 -17.81 -39.84 -5.50
CA PHE A 3 -17.33 -38.79 -6.41
C PHE A 3 -17.12 -37.47 -5.67
N ALA A 4 -17.17 -37.48 -4.33
CA ALA A 4 -17.13 -36.27 -3.52
C ALA A 4 -15.70 -35.81 -3.16
N SER A 5 -14.65 -36.54 -3.56
CA SER A 5 -13.29 -36.28 -3.07
C SER A 5 -12.37 -35.51 -4.02
N ALA A 6 -12.79 -35.25 -5.27
CA ALA A 6 -11.94 -34.53 -6.23
C ALA A 6 -12.31 -33.05 -6.41
N ALA A 7 -13.55 -32.67 -6.05
CA ALA A 7 -14.04 -31.30 -6.21
C ALA A 7 -13.53 -30.33 -5.13
N ALA A 8 -13.18 -30.82 -3.94
CA ALA A 8 -12.70 -29.98 -2.84
C ALA A 8 -11.23 -29.54 -2.96
N SER A 9 -10.49 -30.11 -3.92
CA SER A 9 -9.07 -29.83 -4.15
C SER A 9 -8.81 -28.80 -5.25
N VAL A 10 -9.85 -28.19 -5.83
CA VAL A 10 -9.75 -27.25 -6.95
C VAL A 10 -10.05 -25.79 -6.54
N GLU A 11 -10.47 -25.50 -5.31
CA GLU A 11 -10.88 -24.13 -4.89
C GLU A 11 -9.90 -23.39 -3.97
N ILE A 12 -8.62 -23.78 -3.94
CA ILE A 12 -7.56 -22.89 -3.41
C ILE A 12 -6.46 -22.74 -4.45
N GLU A 13 -6.86 -22.35 -5.65
CA GLU A 13 -5.94 -21.60 -6.50
C GLU A 13 -5.93 -20.19 -5.91
N GLN A 14 -4.82 -19.81 -5.29
CA GLN A 14 -4.63 -18.43 -4.82
C GLN A 14 -4.94 -17.51 -5.98
N GLN A 15 -6.10 -16.84 -5.93
CA GLN A 15 -6.50 -15.86 -6.90
C GLN A 15 -5.42 -14.77 -6.84
N GLN A 16 -4.47 -14.83 -7.76
CA GLN A 16 -3.37 -13.87 -7.83
C GLN A 16 -4.03 -12.50 -8.03
N SER A 17 -4.11 -11.74 -6.95
CA SER A 17 -4.69 -10.40 -6.97
C SER A 17 -4.03 -9.60 -8.08
N ALA A 18 -4.84 -8.94 -8.92
CA ALA A 18 -4.31 -8.02 -9.90
C ALA A 18 -3.43 -6.96 -9.23
N GLY A 19 -2.45 -6.43 -9.96
CA GLY A 19 -1.59 -5.37 -9.46
C GLY A 19 -2.38 -4.16 -8.97
N PRO A 20 -1.83 -3.39 -8.02
CA PRO A 20 -2.53 -2.24 -7.46
C PRO A 20 -2.77 -1.18 -8.54
N THR A 21 -4.00 -0.68 -8.65
CA THR A 21 -4.42 0.27 -9.69
C THR A 21 -4.82 1.63 -9.14
N ARG A 22 -5.30 1.69 -7.89
CA ARG A 22 -5.82 2.92 -7.27
C ARG A 22 -5.77 2.82 -5.75
N ILE A 23 -5.52 3.94 -5.08
CA ILE A 23 -5.67 4.09 -3.63
C ILE A 23 -6.72 5.15 -3.29
N ILE A 24 -7.52 4.88 -2.27
CA ILE A 24 -8.44 5.84 -1.66
C ILE A 24 -8.15 5.93 -0.17
N ILE A 25 -7.95 7.16 0.33
CA ILE A 25 -7.78 7.44 1.76
C ILE A 25 -8.81 8.51 2.15
N PRO A 26 -10.01 8.12 2.62
CA PRO A 26 -11.12 9.06 2.78
C PRO A 26 -10.83 10.23 3.72
N LYS A 27 -10.17 9.96 4.86
CA LYS A 27 -9.88 10.94 5.91
C LYS A 27 -9.13 12.16 5.37
N ILE A 28 -8.21 11.93 4.44
CA ILE A 28 -7.36 12.96 3.84
C ILE A 28 -7.71 13.25 2.39
N LYS A 29 -8.89 12.79 1.94
CA LYS A 29 -9.46 13.02 0.60
C LYS A 29 -8.54 12.61 -0.55
N VAL A 30 -7.76 11.55 -0.37
CA VAL A 30 -6.94 10.98 -1.44
C VAL A 30 -7.77 10.02 -2.26
N ASP A 31 -7.68 10.20 -3.57
CA ASP A 31 -8.21 9.31 -4.60
C ASP A 31 -7.26 9.39 -5.79
N ALA A 32 -6.35 8.41 -5.93
CA ALA A 32 -5.21 8.51 -6.82
C ALA A 32 -4.89 7.19 -7.54
N PRO A 33 -4.41 7.26 -8.80
CA PRO A 33 -3.94 6.08 -9.51
C PRO A 33 -2.65 5.54 -8.87
N ILE A 34 -2.46 4.23 -8.99
CA ILE A 34 -1.21 3.56 -8.65
C ILE A 34 -0.49 3.17 -9.94
N VAL A 35 0.79 3.48 -10.03
CA VAL A 35 1.69 3.13 -11.13
C VAL A 35 2.77 2.17 -10.65
N SER A 36 3.34 1.38 -11.56
CA SER A 36 4.50 0.53 -11.23
C SER A 36 5.77 1.37 -11.17
N GLY A 37 6.59 1.16 -10.14
CA GLY A 37 7.85 1.87 -9.92
C GLY A 37 7.76 2.96 -8.85
N VAL A 38 8.90 3.26 -8.22
CA VAL A 38 9.05 4.29 -7.19
C VAL A 38 10.19 5.26 -7.50
N THR A 39 10.59 5.35 -8.78
CA THR A 39 11.57 6.35 -9.21
C THR A 39 10.93 7.74 -9.25
N TRP A 40 11.75 8.78 -9.29
CA TRP A 40 11.29 10.16 -9.44
C TRP A 40 10.32 10.34 -10.63
N GLU A 41 10.59 9.66 -11.75
CA GLU A 41 9.77 9.70 -12.96
C GLU A 41 8.45 8.95 -12.84
N ASP A 42 8.40 7.93 -11.98
CA ASP A 42 7.17 7.18 -11.73
C ASP A 42 6.26 7.96 -10.79
N LEU A 43 6.82 8.52 -9.71
CA LEU A 43 6.06 9.25 -8.70
C LEU A 43 5.45 10.57 -9.21
N LYS A 44 5.91 11.08 -10.36
CA LYS A 44 5.23 12.17 -11.10
C LYS A 44 3.85 11.79 -11.61
N LYS A 45 3.59 10.50 -11.82
CA LYS A 45 2.38 9.99 -12.50
C LYS A 45 1.29 9.56 -11.51
N GLY A 46 1.61 9.42 -10.22
CA GLY A 46 0.69 8.94 -9.20
C GLY A 46 1.41 8.32 -8.01
N VAL A 47 0.71 7.44 -7.30
CA VAL A 47 1.30 6.65 -6.22
C VAL A 47 2.11 5.51 -6.84
N GLY A 48 3.39 5.38 -6.48
CA GLY A 48 4.25 4.33 -6.98
C GLY A 48 4.15 3.04 -6.15
N HIS A 49 3.98 1.91 -6.81
CA HIS A 49 4.11 0.56 -6.24
C HIS A 49 5.54 0.07 -6.41
N LEU A 50 6.20 -0.33 -5.32
CA LEU A 50 7.56 -0.89 -5.38
C LEU A 50 7.54 -2.24 -6.11
N PRO A 51 8.23 -2.38 -7.25
CA PRO A 51 8.28 -3.65 -7.96
C PRO A 51 8.89 -4.75 -7.09
N GLY A 52 8.24 -5.92 -7.07
CA GLY A 52 8.65 -7.07 -6.25
C GLY A 52 8.09 -7.07 -4.82
N SER A 53 7.42 -6.00 -4.39
CA SER A 53 6.60 -5.99 -3.17
C SER A 53 5.23 -6.67 -3.42
N ALA A 54 4.50 -7.02 -2.35
CA ALA A 54 3.26 -7.77 -2.47
C ALA A 54 2.17 -7.01 -3.26
N HIS A 55 1.21 -7.74 -3.82
CA HIS A 55 0.00 -7.15 -4.41
C HIS A 55 -1.15 -7.03 -3.39
N PRO A 56 -2.19 -6.23 -3.65
CA PRO A 56 -3.30 -6.05 -2.72
C PRO A 56 -3.95 -7.37 -2.28
N GLY A 57 -4.09 -7.58 -0.97
CA GLY A 57 -4.70 -8.78 -0.41
C GLY A 57 -3.78 -9.99 -0.30
N GLN A 58 -2.55 -9.90 -0.82
CA GLN A 58 -1.55 -10.97 -0.66
C GLN A 58 -0.85 -10.88 0.69
N ARG A 59 -0.37 -12.03 1.16
CA ARG A 59 0.59 -12.08 2.27
C ARG A 59 1.87 -11.34 1.87
N GLY A 60 2.44 -10.58 2.78
CA GLY A 60 3.62 -9.75 2.54
C GLY A 60 3.31 -8.28 2.69
N ASN A 61 4.25 -7.45 2.22
CA ASN A 61 4.17 -6.00 2.32
C ASN A 61 3.90 -5.40 0.95
N LEU A 62 2.70 -4.86 0.72
CA LEU A 62 2.38 -4.01 -0.42
C LEU A 62 2.96 -2.62 -0.14
N TYR A 63 4.02 -2.24 -0.86
CA TYR A 63 4.71 -0.99 -0.57
C TYR A 63 4.34 0.10 -1.60
N LEU A 64 3.82 1.22 -1.09
CA LEU A 64 3.36 2.36 -1.88
C LEU A 64 4.05 3.66 -1.45
N ALA A 65 4.54 4.43 -2.42
CA ALA A 65 5.18 5.72 -2.16
C ALA A 65 4.54 6.85 -2.99
N ALA A 66 4.48 8.05 -2.43
CA ALA A 66 4.08 9.24 -3.18
C ALA A 66 4.69 10.52 -2.59
N HIS A 67 4.79 11.57 -3.39
CA HIS A 67 5.24 12.88 -2.94
C HIS A 67 4.22 13.55 -2.02
N ASN A 68 4.71 14.36 -1.06
CA ASN A 68 3.90 15.19 -0.18
C ASN A 68 3.94 16.68 -0.55
N ASP A 69 4.86 17.13 -1.40
CA ASP A 69 5.16 18.55 -1.65
C ASP A 69 5.31 18.97 -3.12
N ILE A 70 5.25 18.00 -4.03
CA ILE A 70 5.29 18.20 -5.47
C ILE A 70 4.34 17.23 -6.19
N TYR A 71 4.13 17.46 -7.49
CA TYR A 71 3.39 16.56 -8.39
C TYR A 71 2.04 16.09 -7.83
N GLY A 72 1.20 17.06 -7.43
CA GLY A 72 -0.13 16.82 -6.88
C GLY A 72 -0.16 16.58 -5.37
N GLU A 73 1.01 16.42 -4.73
CA GLU A 73 1.15 16.34 -3.27
C GLU A 73 0.25 15.25 -2.65
N ILE A 74 0.12 14.10 -3.32
CA ILE A 74 -0.88 13.06 -3.02
C ILE A 74 -0.84 12.63 -1.55
N PHE A 75 0.35 12.53 -0.94
CA PHE A 75 0.52 12.15 0.46
C PHE A 75 0.82 13.33 1.40
N ARG A 76 0.46 14.57 1.02
CA ARG A 76 0.66 15.78 1.83
C ARG A 76 0.20 15.62 3.28
N TYR A 77 -0.98 15.08 3.45
CA TYR A 77 -1.65 14.95 4.74
C TYR A 77 -1.57 13.53 5.32
N LEU A 78 -0.68 12.67 4.80
CA LEU A 78 -0.54 11.29 5.28
C LEU A 78 -0.29 11.22 6.81
N GLY A 79 0.34 12.24 7.38
CA GLY A 79 0.61 12.35 8.82
C GLY A 79 -0.64 12.50 9.70
N GLU A 80 -1.79 12.84 9.11
CA GLU A 80 -3.08 12.97 9.82
C GLU A 80 -3.77 11.61 10.03
N LEU A 81 -3.29 10.54 9.40
CA LEU A 81 -3.77 9.19 9.68
C LEU A 81 -3.31 8.77 11.08
N GLU A 82 -4.23 8.17 11.83
CA GLU A 82 -4.04 7.63 13.15
C GLU A 82 -4.34 6.14 13.16
N VAL A 83 -3.88 5.44 14.20
CA VAL A 83 -4.20 4.02 14.39
C VAL A 83 -5.71 3.82 14.41
N GLY A 84 -6.19 2.86 13.61
CA GLY A 84 -7.61 2.57 13.42
C GLY A 84 -8.25 3.25 12.20
N ASP A 85 -7.61 4.25 11.58
CA ASP A 85 -8.09 4.81 10.32
C ASP A 85 -7.98 3.79 9.19
N GLU A 86 -8.82 3.96 8.16
CA GLU A 86 -8.88 3.05 7.02
C GLU A 86 -8.42 3.69 5.71
N TYR A 87 -7.85 2.86 4.85
CA TYR A 87 -7.65 3.16 3.44
C TYR A 87 -7.92 1.93 2.59
N PHE A 88 -8.12 2.17 1.31
CA PHE A 88 -8.51 1.15 0.35
C PHE A 88 -7.53 1.13 -0.81
N VAL A 89 -7.08 -0.07 -1.18
CA VAL A 89 -6.31 -0.29 -2.39
C VAL A 89 -7.11 -1.16 -3.34
N TYR A 90 -7.18 -0.77 -4.61
CA TYR A 90 -7.83 -1.54 -5.65
C TYR A 90 -6.81 -2.36 -6.43
N GLY A 91 -7.14 -3.63 -6.69
CA GLY A 91 -6.47 -4.47 -7.69
C GLY A 91 -7.45 -4.75 -8.81
N GLY A 92 -7.40 -3.95 -9.89
CA GLY A 92 -8.48 -3.93 -10.88
C GLY A 92 -9.77 -3.40 -10.27
N GLU A 93 -10.86 -4.18 -10.33
CA GLU A 93 -12.16 -3.82 -9.73
C GLU A 93 -12.28 -4.25 -8.25
N GLN A 94 -11.40 -5.13 -7.78
CA GLN A 94 -11.45 -5.64 -6.41
C GLN A 94 -10.89 -4.62 -5.42
N LYS A 95 -11.63 -4.35 -4.35
CA LYS A 95 -11.27 -3.43 -3.28
C LYS A 95 -10.73 -4.19 -2.06
N PHE A 96 -9.56 -3.80 -1.57
CA PHE A 96 -8.94 -4.34 -0.36
C PHE A 96 -8.88 -3.25 0.70
N ARG A 97 -9.40 -3.54 1.90
CA ARG A 97 -9.46 -2.62 3.03
C ARG A 97 -8.25 -2.85 3.94
N TYR A 98 -7.57 -1.78 4.31
CA TYR A 98 -6.47 -1.81 5.26
C TYR A 98 -6.78 -0.87 6.42
N VAL A 99 -6.44 -1.30 7.63
CA VAL A 99 -6.60 -0.51 8.86
C VAL A 99 -5.22 -0.15 9.40
N VAL A 100 -4.97 1.13 9.63
CA VAL A 100 -3.70 1.64 10.15
C VAL A 100 -3.41 1.01 11.52
N LYS A 101 -2.24 0.41 11.64
CA LYS A 101 -1.72 -0.19 12.89
C LYS A 101 -0.57 0.61 13.47
N GLU A 102 0.22 1.25 12.62
CA GLU A 102 1.42 1.94 13.04
C GLU A 102 1.71 3.17 12.18
N LYS A 103 2.30 4.19 12.79
CA LYS A 103 2.82 5.39 12.13
C LYS A 103 4.21 5.70 12.69
N ARG A 104 5.19 5.89 11.81
CA ARG A 104 6.60 6.12 12.17
C ARG A 104 7.21 7.25 11.36
N ILE A 105 8.12 7.98 11.98
CA ILE A 105 9.08 8.83 11.27
C ILE A 105 10.41 8.08 11.30
N ILE A 106 11.01 7.87 10.13
CA ILE A 106 12.21 7.06 9.96
C ILE A 106 13.30 7.82 9.18
N GLU A 107 14.53 7.35 9.31
CA GLU A 107 15.64 7.83 8.48
C GLU A 107 15.48 7.35 7.03
N PRO A 108 15.90 8.14 6.01
CA PRO A 108 15.84 7.72 4.62
C PRO A 108 16.63 6.43 4.31
N THR A 109 17.58 6.06 5.17
CA THR A 109 18.40 4.86 5.06
C THR A 109 17.76 3.62 5.69
N GLU A 110 16.67 3.75 6.44
CA GLU A 110 15.96 2.63 7.08
C GLU A 110 15.08 1.91 6.05
N VAL A 111 15.72 1.18 5.14
CA VAL A 111 15.06 0.51 4.00
C VAL A 111 14.33 -0.78 4.41
N GLU A 112 14.53 -1.25 5.63
CA GLU A 112 13.92 -2.47 6.19
C GLU A 112 12.39 -2.39 6.19
N VAL A 113 11.84 -1.18 6.22
CA VAL A 113 10.39 -0.91 6.13
C VAL A 113 9.75 -1.37 4.82
N MET A 114 10.57 -1.61 3.78
CA MET A 114 10.12 -2.11 2.47
C MET A 114 10.08 -3.63 2.40
N LEU A 115 10.64 -4.33 3.40
CA LEU A 115 10.81 -5.78 3.35
C LEU A 115 9.46 -6.51 3.48
N PRO A 116 9.35 -7.75 2.95
CA PRO A 116 8.16 -8.58 3.12
C PRO A 116 7.89 -8.92 4.58
N THR A 117 6.60 -9.03 4.92
CA THR A 117 6.09 -9.44 6.24
C THR A 117 5.42 -10.81 6.17
N THR A 118 5.18 -11.44 7.33
CA THR A 118 4.40 -12.68 7.41
C THR A 118 2.90 -12.43 7.31
N GLU A 119 2.45 -11.24 7.68
CA GLU A 119 1.05 -10.79 7.59
C GLU A 119 0.83 -9.97 6.31
N PRO A 120 -0.41 -9.91 5.79
CA PRO A 120 -0.77 -9.05 4.66
C PRO A 120 -0.86 -7.58 5.10
N VAL A 121 0.20 -6.81 4.87
CA VAL A 121 0.26 -5.38 5.22
C VAL A 121 0.40 -4.52 3.97
N ALA A 122 -0.02 -3.27 4.06
CA ALA A 122 0.30 -2.24 3.09
C ALA A 122 1.04 -1.09 3.79
N THR A 123 2.21 -0.72 3.27
CA THR A 123 3.04 0.36 3.79
C THR A 123 2.93 1.56 2.86
N LEU A 124 2.54 2.71 3.41
CA LEU A 124 2.48 4.00 2.72
C LEU A 124 3.66 4.86 3.16
N GLN A 125 4.51 5.32 2.23
CA GLN A 125 5.63 6.18 2.53
C GLN A 125 5.53 7.54 1.80
N THR A 126 5.92 8.61 2.50
CA THR A 126 6.20 9.90 1.89
C THR A 126 7.40 10.60 2.51
N CYS A 127 7.87 11.69 1.92
CA CYS A 127 8.90 12.55 2.50
C CYS A 127 8.36 13.28 3.74
N TYR A 128 9.25 13.63 4.68
CA TYR A 128 8.86 14.36 5.88
C TYR A 128 10.05 15.17 6.43
N PRO A 129 9.85 16.29 7.12
CA PRO A 129 8.64 17.12 7.15
C PRO A 129 8.33 17.73 5.77
N TYR A 130 7.11 18.24 5.59
CA TYR A 130 6.68 18.94 4.37
C TYR A 130 7.68 20.03 3.96
N LEU A 131 8.07 20.05 2.68
CA LEU A 131 9.06 20.95 2.07
C LEU A 131 10.52 20.82 2.59
N VAL A 132 10.78 19.95 3.55
CA VAL A 132 12.11 19.77 4.16
C VAL A 132 12.72 18.41 3.80
N ASN A 133 11.90 17.36 3.78
CA ASN A 133 12.22 16.03 3.21
C ASN A 133 13.46 15.32 3.80
N THR A 134 13.85 15.65 5.02
CA THR A 134 15.01 15.05 5.72
C THR A 134 14.77 13.63 6.22
N HIS A 135 13.52 13.27 6.45
CA HIS A 135 13.06 11.98 6.97
C HIS A 135 12.00 11.38 6.04
N ARG A 136 11.50 10.21 6.40
CA ARG A 136 10.30 9.62 5.80
C ARG A 136 9.22 9.44 6.85
N LEU A 137 7.99 9.74 6.45
CA LEU A 137 6.81 9.32 7.19
C LEU A 137 6.34 8.01 6.60
N VAL A 138 6.12 7.02 7.46
CA VAL A 138 5.55 5.73 7.10
C VAL A 138 4.26 5.49 7.89
N VAL A 139 3.23 5.02 7.19
CA VAL A 139 1.99 4.51 7.76
C VAL A 139 1.85 3.05 7.34
N ILE A 140 1.69 2.16 8.30
CA ILE A 140 1.54 0.72 8.08
C ILE A 140 0.11 0.34 8.45
N GLY A 141 -0.61 -0.24 7.49
CA GLY A 141 -1.92 -0.83 7.72
C GLY A 141 -1.93 -2.32 7.44
N GLU A 142 -2.76 -3.03 8.19
CA GLU A 142 -2.96 -4.47 8.05
C GLU A 142 -4.26 -4.71 7.27
N LEU A 143 -4.27 -5.70 6.38
CA LEU A 143 -5.45 -6.09 5.63
C LEU A 143 -6.57 -6.46 6.62
N ALA A 144 -7.78 -5.99 6.34
CA ALA A 144 -8.95 -6.27 7.16
C ALA A 144 -10.09 -6.76 6.26
N ASP A 145 -10.92 -7.65 6.83
CA ASP A 145 -12.00 -8.36 6.13
C ASP A 145 -13.07 -7.45 5.48
#